data_AF-A0A1E3R2E7-F1
#
_entry.id   AF-A0A1E3R2E7-F1
#
_cell.length_a   1.000
_cell.length_b   1.000
_cell.length_c   1.000
_cell.angle_alpha   90.00
_cell.angle_beta   90.00
_cell.angle_gamma   90.00
#
_symmetry.space_group_name_H-M   'P 1'
#
loop_
_entity.id
_entity.type
_entity.pdbx_description
1 polymer ?
#
loop_
_entity_poly.entity_id
_entity_poly.type
_entity_poly.pdbx_seq_one_letter_code
_entity_poly.pdbx_strand_id
1 'polypeptide(L)'
;MKSDGELMEILNAYDLTGSYRAAAELCGCSHHTVKKAVDDRNAGLPPATRRARMIDDWRDLLETWVNDSKGKIRGDKAHEKLVALGYAGTDRTTRRAVAEVKAQWRLGNTRVHRPWITEPGLWLQYDFADGPLVAGRKIVLLVAWLAWSRYRVVIALRDRTAPSVFAGLDRIFRIVGGAPTYLLTDNEKTVTTGHIAGVPVRNRAAVTFGRYYGISVLTCEPADPASKGGVENAVKLAKADIVPTETNLLPQYHSFADVEAACAGFTSEINTRVHRSTGRRPVEMLTAERPALHAIPDLPHTAALGVTRRVPDNTPMVTFEHCQYSLPATLLGQTVWIRHHAGSDEIVICALDDGGPVEVARHRRATPGSPAIDDAHFPDHRDKVPGDYRVRARTASEQTFLALGPGAAVWLKEAAAVGTERILQKMAHAVELSALAGRADVDWALGHAAVHGRFATGDLASILAAKGHDATRRRGNEDTSLAQGTSSWNLFGTIIIDGPEAGIA
;
A
#
# COMPACT_ATOMS: atom_id res chain seq x y z
N MET A 1 -23.47 -50.96 12.17
CA MET A 1 -24.27 -51.65 13.20
C MET A 1 -24.84 -50.55 14.06
N LYS A 2 -26.17 -50.45 14.11
CA LYS A 2 -26.87 -49.36 14.80
C LYS A 2 -26.84 -49.59 16.30
N SER A 3 -26.73 -48.53 17.10
CA SER A 3 -26.82 -48.62 18.56
C SER A 3 -28.25 -48.96 18.99
N ASP A 4 -28.45 -49.41 20.23
CA ASP A 4 -29.79 -49.74 20.74
C ASP A 4 -30.76 -48.55 20.66
N GLY A 5 -30.27 -47.33 20.90
CA GLY A 5 -31.04 -46.09 20.74
C GLY A 5 -31.43 -45.81 19.28
N GLU A 6 -30.49 -45.96 18.35
CA GLU A 6 -30.79 -45.79 16.92
C GLU A 6 -31.74 -46.88 16.40
N LEU A 7 -31.68 -48.09 16.93
CA LEU A 7 -32.58 -49.19 16.56
C LEU A 7 -34.01 -48.90 17.04
N MET A 8 -34.15 -48.33 18.25
CA MET A 8 -35.44 -47.92 18.81
C MET A 8 -36.06 -46.77 18.02
N GLU A 9 -35.26 -45.79 17.59
CA GLU A 9 -35.72 -44.72 16.69
C GLU A 9 -36.21 -45.27 15.34
N ILE A 10 -35.48 -46.22 14.75
CA ILE A 10 -35.87 -46.87 13.49
C ILE A 10 -37.19 -47.62 13.63
N LEU A 11 -37.37 -48.35 14.73
CA LEU A 11 -38.60 -49.11 14.99
C LEU A 11 -39.79 -48.18 15.26
N ASN A 12 -39.60 -47.12 16.04
CA ASN A 12 -40.64 -46.11 16.29
C ASN A 12 -41.05 -45.36 15.00
N ALA A 13 -40.07 -45.02 14.14
CA ALA A 13 -40.35 -44.40 12.85
C ALA A 13 -41.12 -45.35 11.92
N TYR A 14 -40.86 -46.66 11.97
CA TYR A 14 -41.66 -47.64 11.25
C TYR A 14 -43.08 -47.77 11.81
N ASP A 15 -43.25 -47.85 13.13
CA ASP A 15 -44.58 -47.95 13.74
C ASP A 15 -45.44 -46.70 13.47
N LEU A 16 -44.82 -45.53 13.34
CA LEU A 16 -45.49 -44.29 12.97
C LEU A 16 -45.88 -44.23 11.48
N THR A 17 -45.03 -44.76 10.58
CA THR A 17 -45.20 -44.56 9.13
C THR A 17 -45.82 -45.76 8.40
N GLY A 18 -45.73 -46.96 8.97
CA GLY A 18 -46.13 -48.22 8.32
C GLY A 18 -45.35 -48.56 7.05
N SER A 19 -44.27 -47.84 6.74
CA SER A 19 -43.54 -47.95 5.47
C SER A 19 -42.03 -47.97 5.68
N TYR A 20 -41.36 -49.00 5.15
CA TYR A 20 -39.90 -49.13 5.23
C TYR A 20 -39.15 -47.96 4.58
N ARG A 21 -39.70 -47.34 3.53
CA ARG A 21 -39.04 -46.24 2.83
C ARG A 21 -39.20 -44.91 3.57
N ALA A 22 -40.38 -44.65 4.12
CA ALA A 22 -40.64 -43.41 4.87
C ALA A 22 -39.86 -43.39 6.20
N ALA A 23 -39.83 -44.52 6.93
CA ALA A 23 -39.02 -44.66 8.14
C ALA A 23 -37.51 -44.53 7.85
N ALA A 24 -37.06 -45.04 6.70
CA ALA A 24 -35.66 -44.94 6.29
C ALA A 24 -35.24 -43.49 6.02
N GLU A 25 -36.11 -42.69 5.41
CA GLU A 25 -35.90 -41.27 5.16
C GLU A 25 -35.84 -40.47 6.48
N LEU A 26 -36.74 -40.75 7.42
CA LEU A 26 -36.76 -40.12 8.75
C LEU A 26 -35.51 -40.43 9.58
N CYS A 27 -35.05 -41.67 9.55
CA CYS A 27 -33.89 -42.12 10.35
C CYS A 27 -32.55 -42.03 9.62
N GLY A 28 -32.52 -41.52 8.39
CA GLY A 28 -31.32 -41.40 7.58
C GLY A 28 -30.61 -42.74 7.34
N CYS A 29 -31.36 -43.83 7.10
CA CYS A 29 -30.81 -45.16 6.88
C CYS A 29 -31.41 -45.83 5.64
N SER A 30 -30.97 -47.05 5.29
CA SER A 30 -31.53 -47.77 4.14
C SER A 30 -32.84 -48.45 4.51
N HIS A 31 -33.81 -48.49 3.59
CA HIS A 31 -35.08 -49.22 3.77
C HIS A 31 -34.87 -50.72 4.02
N HIS A 32 -33.77 -51.32 3.54
CA HIS A 32 -33.38 -52.69 3.91
C HIS A 32 -32.95 -52.82 5.38
N THR A 33 -32.39 -51.75 5.97
CA THR A 33 -32.04 -51.70 7.39
C THR A 33 -33.27 -51.61 8.27
N VAL A 34 -34.26 -50.80 7.88
CA VAL A 34 -35.56 -50.73 8.56
C VAL A 34 -36.27 -52.08 8.47
N LYS A 35 -36.36 -52.66 7.27
CA LYS A 35 -36.96 -53.98 7.06
C LYS A 35 -36.32 -55.04 7.95
N LYS A 36 -34.98 -55.10 7.97
CA LYS A 36 -34.26 -56.03 8.83
C LYS A 36 -34.56 -55.82 10.32
N ALA A 37 -34.56 -54.58 10.80
CA ALA A 37 -34.87 -54.29 12.21
C ALA A 37 -36.29 -54.72 12.60
N VAL A 38 -37.26 -54.53 11.70
CA VAL A 38 -38.65 -54.96 11.88
C VAL A 38 -38.79 -56.48 11.82
N ASP A 39 -38.12 -57.14 10.88
CA ASP A 39 -38.09 -58.60 10.77
C ASP A 39 -37.45 -59.24 12.01
N ASP A 40 -36.32 -58.68 12.48
CA ASP A 40 -35.64 -59.11 13.70
C ASP A 40 -36.54 -58.92 14.95
N ARG A 41 -37.27 -57.79 15.04
CA ARG A 41 -38.27 -57.54 16.09
C ARG A 41 -39.41 -58.56 16.06
N ASN A 42 -40.00 -58.80 14.89
CA ASN A 42 -41.13 -59.72 14.71
C ASN A 42 -40.73 -61.18 14.98
N ALA A 43 -39.47 -61.53 14.74
CA ALA A 43 -38.89 -62.84 15.05
C ALA A 43 -38.48 -62.97 16.54
N GLY A 44 -38.63 -61.93 17.36
CA GLY A 44 -38.21 -61.94 18.76
C GLY A 44 -36.70 -62.04 18.95
N LEU A 45 -35.91 -61.70 17.92
CA LEU A 45 -34.46 -61.73 17.99
C LEU A 45 -33.98 -60.50 18.76
N PRO A 46 -33.07 -60.67 19.75
CA PRO A 46 -32.47 -59.53 20.42
C PRO A 46 -31.71 -58.66 19.39
N PRO A 47 -31.60 -57.34 19.61
CA PRO A 47 -30.75 -56.48 18.80
C PRO A 47 -29.37 -57.12 18.64
N ALA A 48 -28.80 -57.05 17.43
CA ALA A 48 -27.46 -57.58 17.19
C ALA A 48 -26.47 -56.90 18.14
N THR A 49 -26.15 -57.57 19.24
CA THR A 49 -25.21 -57.08 20.23
C THR A 49 -23.86 -56.91 19.53
N ARG A 50 -23.31 -55.71 19.67
CA ARG A 50 -21.96 -55.41 19.18
C ARG A 50 -21.03 -56.49 19.74
N ARG A 51 -20.40 -57.28 18.86
CA ARG A 51 -19.39 -58.25 19.29
C ARG A 51 -18.36 -57.52 20.15
N ALA A 52 -18.16 -58.01 21.37
CA ALA A 52 -17.13 -57.49 22.27
C ALA A 52 -15.79 -57.51 21.54
N ARG A 53 -15.11 -56.36 21.53
CA ARG A 53 -13.77 -56.24 20.96
C ARG A 53 -12.79 -56.22 22.12
N MET A 54 -11.59 -56.76 21.92
CA MET A 54 -10.52 -56.72 22.93
C MET A 54 -10.20 -55.31 23.46
N ILE A 55 -10.53 -54.25 22.71
CA ILE A 55 -10.30 -52.85 23.15
C ILE A 55 -11.38 -52.37 24.14
N ASP A 56 -12.55 -53.01 24.16
CA ASP A 56 -13.65 -52.59 25.01
C ASP A 56 -13.34 -52.86 26.49
N ASP A 57 -12.52 -53.87 26.82
CA ASP A 57 -11.99 -54.14 28.18
C ASP A 57 -11.07 -53.02 28.70
N TRP A 58 -10.55 -52.18 27.82
CA TRP A 58 -9.62 -51.09 28.15
C TRP A 58 -10.29 -49.71 28.08
N ARG A 59 -11.61 -49.67 27.88
CA ARG A 59 -12.36 -48.43 27.64
C ARG A 59 -12.28 -47.47 28.84
N ASP A 60 -12.49 -47.96 30.05
CA ASP A 60 -12.47 -47.14 31.27
C ASP A 60 -11.11 -46.45 31.49
N LEU A 61 -10.03 -47.16 31.14
CA LEU A 61 -8.67 -46.62 31.22
C LEU A 61 -8.43 -45.52 30.17
N LEU A 62 -8.95 -45.72 28.95
CA LEU A 62 -8.92 -44.69 27.92
C LEU A 62 -9.74 -43.46 28.30
N GLU A 63 -10.91 -43.64 28.92
CA GLU A 63 -11.75 -42.56 29.46
C GLU A 63 -11.03 -41.78 30.54
N THR A 64 -10.40 -42.47 31.49
CA THR A 64 -9.57 -41.87 32.54
C THR A 64 -8.46 -41.01 31.93
N TRP A 65 -7.68 -41.56 30.99
CA TRP A 65 -6.59 -40.81 30.36
C TRP A 65 -7.07 -39.64 29.50
N VAL A 66 -8.21 -39.78 28.83
CA VAL A 66 -8.83 -38.67 28.08
C VAL A 66 -9.27 -37.58 29.05
N ASN A 67 -9.85 -37.93 30.19
CA ASN A 67 -10.27 -36.97 31.21
C ASN A 67 -9.08 -36.25 31.85
N ASP A 68 -8.07 -36.99 32.31
CA ASP A 68 -6.86 -36.46 32.94
C ASP A 68 -6.08 -35.53 31.98
N SER A 69 -6.03 -35.90 30.70
CA SER A 69 -5.39 -35.08 29.67
C SER A 69 -6.28 -33.94 29.16
N LYS A 70 -7.51 -33.79 29.66
CA LYS A 70 -8.51 -32.82 29.17
C LYS A 70 -8.71 -32.93 27.66
N GLY A 71 -8.84 -34.15 27.15
CA GLY A 71 -9.02 -34.47 25.74
C GLY A 71 -7.75 -34.43 24.87
N LYS A 72 -6.57 -34.16 25.44
CA LYS A 72 -5.33 -33.95 24.67
C LYS A 72 -4.54 -35.20 24.34
N ILE A 73 -4.72 -36.31 25.06
CA ILE A 73 -3.92 -37.54 24.86
C ILE A 73 -3.88 -37.99 23.40
N ARG A 74 -2.70 -38.19 22.82
CA ARG A 74 -2.58 -38.68 21.45
C ARG A 74 -2.87 -40.19 21.40
N GLY A 75 -3.49 -40.64 20.32
CA GLY A 75 -3.91 -42.05 20.20
C GLY A 75 -2.75 -43.04 20.13
N ASP A 76 -1.60 -42.62 19.60
CA ASP A 76 -0.36 -43.41 19.61
C ASP A 76 0.20 -43.56 21.04
N LYS A 77 0.19 -42.49 21.85
CA LYS A 77 0.60 -42.55 23.26
C LYS A 77 -0.34 -43.36 24.14
N ALA A 78 -1.64 -43.32 23.83
CA ALA A 78 -2.59 -44.23 24.45
C ALA A 78 -2.28 -45.69 24.09
N HIS A 79 -1.92 -45.97 22.83
CA HIS A 79 -1.57 -47.31 22.38
C HIS A 79 -0.29 -47.86 23.02
N GLU A 80 0.79 -47.07 23.08
CA GLU A 80 2.03 -47.44 23.78
C GLU A 80 1.74 -47.85 25.25
N LYS A 81 0.91 -47.07 25.94
CA LYS A 81 0.50 -47.36 27.32
C LYS A 81 -0.35 -48.63 27.44
N LEU A 82 -1.27 -48.86 26.50
CA LEU A 82 -2.08 -50.09 26.50
C LEU A 82 -1.22 -51.34 26.24
N VAL A 83 -0.27 -51.28 25.30
CA VAL A 83 0.63 -52.40 25.00
C VAL A 83 1.49 -52.74 26.22
N ALA A 84 2.00 -51.73 26.93
CA ALA A 84 2.75 -51.93 28.17
C ALA A 84 1.94 -52.61 29.28
N LEU A 85 0.61 -52.51 29.23
CA LEU A 85 -0.31 -53.16 30.17
C LEU A 85 -0.80 -54.54 29.67
N GLY A 86 -0.37 -54.99 28.49
CA GLY A 86 -0.71 -56.31 27.94
C GLY A 86 -1.78 -56.30 26.84
N TYR A 87 -2.12 -55.15 26.26
CA TYR A 87 -3.04 -55.09 25.13
C TYR A 87 -2.40 -55.67 23.85
N ALA A 88 -3.01 -56.72 23.29
CA ALA A 88 -2.53 -57.41 22.08
C ALA A 88 -3.21 -56.97 20.77
N GLY A 89 -4.00 -55.89 20.79
CA GLY A 89 -4.64 -55.37 19.58
C GLY A 89 -3.78 -54.35 18.82
N THR A 90 -4.34 -53.78 17.75
CA THR A 90 -3.59 -52.88 16.85
C THR A 90 -3.64 -51.40 17.28
N ASP A 91 -2.67 -50.61 16.82
CA ASP A 91 -2.68 -49.15 16.97
C ASP A 91 -3.95 -48.52 16.36
N ARG A 92 -4.37 -48.98 15.17
CA ARG A 92 -5.58 -48.49 14.48
C ARG A 92 -6.83 -48.65 15.34
N THR A 93 -7.00 -49.80 16.00
CA THR A 93 -8.15 -50.06 16.88
C THR A 93 -8.14 -49.16 18.11
N THR A 94 -6.95 -48.93 18.67
CA THR A 94 -6.77 -48.01 19.81
C THR A 94 -7.09 -46.57 19.43
N ARG A 95 -6.55 -46.05 18.32
CA ARG A 95 -6.82 -44.68 17.85
C ARG A 95 -8.30 -44.44 17.61
N ARG A 96 -9.02 -45.42 17.07
CA ARG A 96 -10.47 -45.33 16.87
C ARG A 96 -11.23 -45.29 18.21
N ALA A 97 -10.85 -46.12 19.19
CA ALA A 97 -11.46 -46.09 20.52
C ALA A 97 -11.17 -44.77 21.25
N VAL A 98 -9.93 -44.27 21.19
CA VAL A 98 -9.57 -42.95 21.74
C VAL A 98 -10.35 -41.84 21.06
N ALA A 99 -10.56 -41.90 19.74
CA ALA A 99 -11.36 -40.91 19.03
C ALA A 99 -12.84 -40.93 19.47
N GLU A 100 -13.42 -42.12 19.67
CA GLU A 100 -14.78 -42.32 20.19
C GLU A 100 -14.92 -41.73 21.60
N VAL A 101 -14.01 -42.09 22.51
CA VAL A 101 -13.97 -41.57 23.89
C VAL A 101 -13.77 -40.05 23.91
N LYS A 102 -12.87 -39.51 23.09
CA LYS A 102 -12.69 -38.06 22.96
C LYS A 102 -13.93 -37.36 22.41
N ALA A 103 -14.67 -37.98 21.51
CA ALA A 103 -15.91 -37.41 21.00
C ALA A 103 -16.95 -37.31 22.12
N GLN A 104 -17.12 -38.35 22.93
CA GLN A 104 -18.01 -38.33 24.09
C GLN A 104 -17.56 -37.33 25.17
N TRP A 105 -16.27 -37.31 25.52
CA TRP A 105 -15.73 -36.33 26.46
C TRP A 105 -15.98 -34.90 25.98
N ARG A 106 -15.81 -34.63 24.67
CA ARG A 106 -16.15 -33.30 24.11
C ARG A 106 -17.63 -33.01 24.24
N LEU A 107 -18.54 -33.95 24.00
CA LEU A 107 -19.98 -33.70 24.14
C LEU A 107 -20.35 -33.31 25.59
N GLY A 108 -19.75 -33.95 26.59
CA GLY A 108 -19.98 -33.64 28.01
C GLY A 108 -19.25 -32.38 28.53
N ASN A 109 -18.11 -32.03 27.93
CA ASN A 109 -17.24 -30.94 28.42
C ASN A 109 -17.16 -29.74 27.47
N THR A 110 -17.92 -29.72 26.37
CA THR A 110 -18.02 -28.54 25.49
C THR A 110 -18.81 -27.48 26.20
N ARG A 111 -18.22 -26.29 26.35
CA ARG A 111 -18.95 -25.10 26.78
C ARG A 111 -20.04 -24.81 25.75
N VAL A 112 -21.28 -24.84 26.20
CA VAL A 112 -22.42 -24.41 25.38
C VAL A 112 -22.39 -22.88 25.33
N HIS A 113 -22.12 -22.34 24.14
CA HIS A 113 -22.18 -20.90 23.91
C HIS A 113 -23.51 -20.53 23.30
N ARG A 114 -24.20 -19.53 23.86
CA ARG A 114 -25.37 -18.95 23.23
C ARG A 114 -24.91 -18.16 22.00
N PRO A 115 -25.54 -18.34 20.82
CA PRO A 115 -25.22 -17.52 19.66
C PRO A 115 -25.44 -16.04 19.95
N TRP A 116 -24.47 -15.20 19.57
CA TRP A 116 -24.58 -13.76 19.71
C TRP A 116 -25.57 -13.20 18.67
N ILE A 117 -26.66 -12.60 19.15
CA ILE A 117 -27.67 -11.95 18.31
C ILE A 117 -27.28 -10.48 18.18
N THR A 118 -26.93 -10.08 16.97
CA THR A 118 -26.50 -8.72 16.63
C THR A 118 -27.70 -7.90 16.15
N GLU A 119 -27.79 -6.63 16.55
CA GLU A 119 -28.80 -5.69 16.05
C GLU A 119 -28.18 -4.70 15.04
N PRO A 120 -28.96 -4.17 14.08
CA PRO A 120 -28.47 -3.20 13.10
C PRO A 120 -27.90 -1.95 13.79
N GLY A 121 -26.75 -1.47 13.32
CA GLY A 121 -26.16 -0.20 13.73
C GLY A 121 -25.40 -0.24 15.07
N LEU A 122 -25.49 -1.34 15.82
CA LEU A 122 -24.87 -1.40 17.14
C LEU A 122 -23.37 -1.68 17.10
N TRP A 123 -22.91 -2.69 16.36
CA TRP A 123 -21.57 -3.25 16.58
C TRP A 123 -20.70 -3.24 15.32
N LEU A 124 -19.54 -2.58 15.42
CA LEU A 124 -18.43 -2.76 14.49
C LEU A 124 -17.23 -3.29 15.25
N GLN A 125 -16.63 -4.34 14.70
CA GLN A 125 -15.40 -4.89 15.22
C GLN A 125 -14.26 -4.56 14.27
N TYR A 126 -13.09 -4.25 14.82
CA TYR A 126 -11.91 -4.10 14.01
C TYR A 126 -10.69 -4.77 14.65
N ASP A 127 -9.82 -5.25 13.78
CA ASP A 127 -8.56 -5.90 14.14
C ASP A 127 -7.52 -5.61 13.03
N PHE A 128 -6.27 -5.95 13.30
CA PHE A 128 -5.15 -5.73 12.41
C PHE A 128 -4.67 -7.04 11.78
N ALA A 129 -4.48 -7.02 10.47
CA ALA A 129 -3.72 -8.04 9.78
C ALA A 129 -2.34 -7.51 9.39
N ASP A 130 -1.40 -8.44 9.32
CA ASP A 130 -0.15 -8.24 8.64
C ASP A 130 -0.38 -8.24 7.13
N GLY A 131 -0.10 -7.11 6.48
CA GLY A 131 -0.25 -6.91 5.04
C GLY A 131 1.01 -7.23 4.24
N PRO A 132 1.01 -6.91 2.94
CA PRO A 132 2.14 -7.13 2.05
C PRO A 132 3.35 -6.24 2.41
N LEU A 133 4.51 -6.62 1.88
CA LEU A 133 5.74 -5.82 1.96
C LEU A 133 5.81 -4.88 0.75
N VAL A 134 5.95 -3.59 0.98
CA VAL A 134 6.13 -2.58 -0.08
C VAL A 134 7.40 -1.77 0.24
N ALA A 135 8.33 -1.70 -0.70
CA ALA A 135 9.61 -1.00 -0.54
C ALA A 135 10.34 -1.34 0.79
N GLY A 136 10.33 -2.62 1.18
CA GLY A 136 10.97 -3.10 2.41
C GLY A 136 10.22 -2.79 3.72
N ARG A 137 9.03 -2.16 3.66
CA ARG A 137 8.19 -1.90 4.83
C ARG A 137 6.92 -2.76 4.79
N LYS A 138 6.57 -3.33 5.94
CA LYS A 138 5.37 -4.14 6.08
C LYS A 138 4.15 -3.25 6.25
N ILE A 139 3.18 -3.39 5.37
CA ILE A 139 1.90 -2.70 5.47
C ILE A 139 1.03 -3.38 6.53
N VAL A 140 0.21 -2.59 7.19
CA VAL A 140 -0.79 -3.06 8.14
C VAL A 140 -2.16 -2.97 7.46
N LEU A 141 -2.96 -4.03 7.57
CA LEU A 141 -4.35 -3.99 7.13
C LEU A 141 -5.24 -3.76 8.35
N LEU A 142 -5.91 -2.61 8.41
CA LEU A 142 -7.00 -2.38 9.35
C LEU A 142 -8.25 -3.03 8.76
N VAL A 143 -8.72 -4.09 9.40
CA VAL A 143 -9.87 -4.87 8.95
C VAL A 143 -11.04 -4.59 9.88
N ALA A 144 -12.14 -4.10 9.32
CA ALA A 144 -13.37 -3.81 10.02
C ALA A 144 -14.51 -4.72 9.55
N TRP A 145 -15.43 -5.01 10.46
CA TRP A 145 -16.58 -5.87 10.25
C TRP A 145 -17.80 -5.34 11.01
N LEU A 146 -18.86 -5.00 10.29
CA LEU A 146 -20.17 -4.72 10.88
C LEU A 146 -20.87 -6.02 11.23
N ALA A 147 -21.26 -6.15 12.50
CA ALA A 147 -21.71 -7.42 13.02
C ALA A 147 -23.06 -7.84 12.41
N TRP A 148 -24.01 -6.94 12.17
CA TRP A 148 -25.33 -7.33 11.64
C TRP A 148 -25.32 -7.59 10.13
N SER A 149 -24.89 -6.61 9.31
CA SER A 149 -24.81 -6.77 7.85
C SER A 149 -23.72 -7.71 7.36
N ARG A 150 -22.76 -8.04 8.24
CA ARG A 150 -21.51 -8.73 7.89
C ARG A 150 -20.68 -7.96 6.88
N TYR A 151 -20.91 -6.66 6.72
CA TYR A 151 -20.16 -5.82 5.80
C TYR A 151 -18.72 -5.67 6.28
N ARG A 152 -17.76 -5.86 5.38
CA ARG A 152 -16.32 -5.85 5.68
C ARG A 152 -15.67 -4.65 5.03
N VAL A 153 -14.73 -4.00 5.70
CA VAL A 153 -13.92 -2.94 5.10
C VAL A 153 -12.47 -3.23 5.44
N VAL A 154 -11.58 -3.08 4.46
CA VAL A 154 -10.13 -3.18 4.67
C VAL A 154 -9.49 -1.85 4.27
N ILE A 155 -8.71 -1.27 5.16
CA ILE A 155 -7.92 -0.06 4.92
C ILE A 155 -6.44 -0.40 5.11
N ALA A 156 -5.61 -0.06 4.13
CA ALA A 156 -4.16 -0.16 4.27
C ALA A 156 -3.64 0.99 5.14
N LEU A 157 -2.77 0.67 6.11
CA LEU A 157 -2.10 1.62 6.99
C LEU A 157 -0.59 1.36 6.95
N ARG A 158 0.21 2.42 7.10
CA ARG A 158 1.67 2.31 7.20
C ARG A 158 2.15 1.98 8.61
N ASP A 159 1.34 2.26 9.62
CA ASP A 159 1.65 2.05 11.03
C ASP A 159 0.37 1.82 11.87
N ARG A 160 0.54 1.39 13.13
CA ARG A 160 -0.56 1.17 14.10
C ARG A 160 -0.65 2.29 15.14
N THR A 161 -0.18 3.50 14.83
CA THR A 161 -0.28 4.63 15.77
C THR A 161 -1.74 5.09 15.90
N ALA A 162 -2.12 5.61 17.08
CA ALA A 162 -3.49 6.06 17.30
C ALA A 162 -4.01 7.06 16.25
N PRO A 163 -3.21 8.07 15.81
CA PRO A 163 -3.58 8.93 14.67
C PRO A 163 -3.95 8.17 13.39
N SER A 164 -3.12 7.24 12.95
CA SER A 164 -3.33 6.47 11.73
C SER A 164 -4.55 5.55 11.85
N VAL A 165 -4.75 4.95 13.02
CA VAL A 165 -5.93 4.11 13.30
C VAL A 165 -7.21 4.96 13.30
N PHE A 166 -7.21 6.14 13.91
CA PHE A 166 -8.38 7.03 13.92
C PHE A 166 -8.70 7.57 12.52
N ALA A 167 -7.69 7.89 11.71
CA ALA A 167 -7.89 8.24 10.30
C ALA A 167 -8.51 7.07 9.51
N GLY A 168 -7.99 5.85 9.70
CA GLY A 168 -8.54 4.65 9.09
C GLY A 168 -9.98 4.34 9.51
N LEU A 169 -10.31 4.54 10.79
CA LEU A 169 -11.68 4.37 11.31
C LEU A 169 -12.64 5.42 10.76
N ASP A 170 -12.23 6.68 10.65
CA ASP A 170 -13.04 7.72 9.98
C ASP A 170 -13.34 7.33 8.53
N ARG A 171 -12.34 6.85 7.78
CA ARG A 171 -12.53 6.35 6.41
C ARG A 171 -13.49 5.17 6.35
N ILE A 172 -13.40 4.24 7.31
CA ILE A 172 -14.37 3.13 7.43
C ILE A 172 -15.79 3.65 7.64
N PHE A 173 -15.98 4.62 8.54
CA PHE A 173 -17.32 5.18 8.79
C PHE A 173 -17.87 5.90 7.55
N ARG A 174 -17.03 6.59 6.78
CA ARG A 174 -17.43 7.22 5.51
C ARG A 174 -17.83 6.20 4.45
N ILE A 175 -17.06 5.12 4.29
CA ILE A 175 -17.38 4.01 3.38
C ILE A 175 -18.72 3.36 3.75
N VAL A 176 -18.90 3.08 5.04
CA VAL A 176 -20.12 2.50 5.61
C VAL A 176 -21.31 3.48 5.52
N GLY A 177 -21.04 4.79 5.53
CA GLY A 177 -22.05 5.86 5.51
C GLY A 177 -22.62 6.22 6.87
N GLY A 178 -21.90 5.95 7.96
CA GLY A 178 -22.31 6.22 9.33
C GLY A 178 -21.40 5.55 10.35
N ALA A 179 -21.53 5.95 11.61
CA ALA A 179 -20.80 5.39 12.74
C ALA A 179 -21.71 4.46 13.58
N PRO A 180 -21.22 3.28 14.00
CA PRO A 180 -21.97 2.36 14.86
C PRO A 180 -21.94 2.82 16.31
N THR A 181 -22.86 2.35 17.14
CA THR A 181 -22.91 2.72 18.57
C THR A 181 -21.69 2.21 19.35
N TYR A 182 -21.24 1.00 19.05
CA TYR A 182 -20.14 0.32 19.73
C TYR A 182 -19.04 -0.07 18.75
N LEU A 183 -17.81 0.31 19.10
CA LEU A 183 -16.60 -0.05 18.40
C LEU A 183 -15.80 -1.03 19.26
N LEU A 184 -15.61 -2.26 18.79
CA LEU A 184 -14.99 -3.34 19.54
C LEU A 184 -13.62 -3.70 18.96
N THR A 185 -12.61 -3.80 19.84
CA THR A 185 -11.25 -4.22 19.47
C THR A 185 -10.61 -5.05 20.58
N ASP A 186 -9.60 -5.86 20.25
CA ASP A 186 -8.79 -6.56 21.24
C ASP A 186 -7.52 -5.78 21.64
N ASN A 187 -7.22 -4.66 20.97
CA ASN A 187 -6.03 -3.87 21.23
C ASN A 187 -6.21 -2.93 22.42
N GLU A 188 -5.99 -3.48 23.62
CA GLU A 188 -6.07 -2.73 24.87
C GLU A 188 -5.19 -1.47 24.86
N LYS A 189 -4.04 -1.43 24.18
CA LYS A 189 -3.14 -0.26 24.22
C LYS A 189 -3.69 0.97 23.48
N THR A 190 -4.51 0.77 22.45
CA THR A 190 -5.15 1.89 21.72
C THR A 190 -6.33 2.45 22.51
N VAL A 191 -6.99 1.61 23.30
CA VAL A 191 -8.22 1.96 24.04
C VAL A 191 -7.96 2.33 25.50
N THR A 192 -6.92 1.76 26.10
CA THR A 192 -6.66 1.73 27.56
C THR A 192 -5.19 2.04 27.83
N THR A 193 -4.92 2.98 28.73
CA THR A 193 -3.55 3.36 29.16
C THR A 193 -3.07 2.56 30.36
N GLY A 194 -3.97 1.88 31.07
CA GLY A 194 -3.66 1.03 32.22
C GLY A 194 -4.93 0.55 32.92
N HIS A 195 -4.77 -0.20 34.02
CA HIS A 195 -5.89 -0.66 34.84
C HIS A 195 -5.71 -0.15 36.28
N ILE A 196 -6.78 0.37 36.89
CA ILE A 196 -6.81 0.73 38.31
C ILE A 196 -7.95 -0.05 38.96
N ALA A 197 -7.63 -0.89 39.95
CA ALA A 197 -8.59 -1.75 40.64
C ALA A 197 -9.47 -2.62 39.69
N GLY A 198 -8.88 -3.12 38.60
CA GLY A 198 -9.59 -3.93 37.60
C GLY A 198 -10.42 -3.14 36.58
N VAL A 199 -10.48 -1.80 36.70
CA VAL A 199 -11.17 -0.94 35.73
C VAL A 199 -10.18 -0.43 34.67
N PRO A 200 -10.45 -0.61 33.36
CA PRO A 200 -9.60 -0.09 32.30
C PRO A 200 -9.68 1.45 32.24
N VAL A 201 -8.53 2.12 32.43
CA VAL A 201 -8.39 3.57 32.24
C VAL A 201 -8.27 3.87 30.76
N ARG A 202 -9.32 4.44 30.17
CA ARG A 202 -9.36 4.72 28.74
C ARG A 202 -8.36 5.79 28.31
N ASN A 203 -7.77 5.59 27.14
CA ASN A 203 -6.91 6.57 26.47
C ASN A 203 -7.74 7.83 26.14
N ARG A 204 -7.27 9.01 26.57
CA ARG A 204 -7.94 10.30 26.34
C ARG A 204 -8.23 10.54 24.85
N ALA A 205 -7.33 10.16 23.96
CA ALA A 205 -7.52 10.33 22.53
C ALA A 205 -8.67 9.45 21.99
N ALA A 206 -8.79 8.21 22.49
CA ALA A 206 -9.89 7.31 22.16
C ALA A 206 -11.24 7.81 22.72
N VAL A 207 -11.23 8.42 23.91
CA VAL A 207 -12.44 9.04 24.50
C VAL A 207 -12.91 10.25 23.69
N THR A 208 -11.99 11.14 23.30
CA THR A 208 -12.35 12.31 22.46
C THR A 208 -12.83 11.87 21.08
N PHE A 209 -12.16 10.90 20.46
CA PHE A 209 -12.60 10.29 19.21
C PHE A 209 -14.02 9.68 19.36
N GLY A 210 -14.23 8.90 20.42
CA GLY A 210 -15.53 8.31 20.73
C GLY A 210 -16.64 9.35 20.83
N ARG A 211 -16.41 10.42 21.61
CA ARG A 211 -17.37 11.53 21.74
C ARG A 211 -17.64 12.26 20.43
N TYR A 212 -16.62 12.43 19.59
CA TYR A 212 -16.73 13.15 18.33
C TYR A 212 -17.65 12.45 17.32
N TYR A 213 -17.57 11.11 17.24
CA TYR A 213 -18.40 10.30 16.33
C TYR A 213 -19.64 9.69 17.00
N GLY A 214 -19.88 9.98 18.29
CA GLY A 214 -20.99 9.41 19.04
C GLY A 214 -20.86 7.90 19.32
N ILE A 215 -19.63 7.38 19.38
CA ILE A 215 -19.33 5.95 19.53
C ILE A 215 -18.74 5.62 20.90
N SER A 216 -19.03 4.42 21.39
CA SER A 216 -18.41 3.84 22.58
C SER A 216 -17.36 2.80 22.19
N VAL A 217 -16.08 3.08 22.49
CA VAL A 217 -14.98 2.14 22.25
C VAL A 217 -14.88 1.14 23.40
N LEU A 218 -15.00 -0.14 23.07
CA LEU A 218 -15.01 -1.27 24.00
C LEU A 218 -13.89 -2.26 23.65
N THR A 219 -13.40 -2.97 24.66
CA THR A 219 -12.45 -4.08 24.50
C THR A 219 -13.16 -5.42 24.69
N CYS A 220 -12.81 -6.42 23.88
CA CYS A 220 -13.33 -7.79 24.09
C CYS A 220 -12.83 -8.34 25.44
N GLU A 221 -13.68 -9.08 26.17
CA GLU A 221 -13.23 -9.84 27.32
C GLU A 221 -12.35 -11.03 26.90
N PRO A 222 -11.29 -11.36 27.67
CA PRO A 222 -10.51 -12.56 27.43
C PRO A 222 -11.38 -13.82 27.48
N ALA A 223 -11.27 -14.66 26.44
CA ALA A 223 -11.97 -15.94 26.30
C ALA A 223 -13.49 -15.87 26.02
N ASP A 224 -13.95 -14.87 25.26
CA ASP A 224 -15.26 -14.87 24.57
C ASP A 224 -15.10 -15.10 23.04
N PRO A 225 -15.06 -16.36 22.56
CA PRO A 225 -14.97 -16.67 21.13
C PRO A 225 -16.20 -16.20 20.34
N ALA A 226 -17.35 -16.03 20.99
CA ALA A 226 -18.62 -15.75 20.31
C ALA A 226 -18.67 -14.32 19.78
N SER A 227 -18.15 -13.36 20.55
CA SER A 227 -18.00 -11.98 20.06
C SER A 227 -16.84 -11.85 19.08
N LYS A 228 -15.72 -12.57 19.26
CA LYS A 228 -14.49 -12.36 18.45
C LYS A 228 -14.47 -13.04 17.07
N GLY A 229 -15.31 -14.05 16.82
CA GLY A 229 -15.22 -14.86 15.60
C GLY A 229 -15.49 -14.14 14.27
N GLY A 230 -16.21 -13.01 14.28
CA GLY A 230 -16.57 -12.26 13.08
C GLY A 230 -15.37 -11.57 12.42
N VAL A 231 -14.66 -10.74 13.20
CA VAL A 231 -13.49 -10.01 12.72
C VAL A 231 -12.31 -10.94 12.42
N GLU A 232 -12.09 -11.99 13.21
CA GLU A 232 -11.03 -12.98 12.95
C GLU A 232 -11.18 -13.65 11.58
N ASN A 233 -12.40 -13.98 11.19
CA ASN A 233 -12.65 -14.56 9.87
C ASN A 233 -12.45 -13.51 8.76
N ALA A 234 -12.85 -12.26 8.99
CA ALA A 234 -12.61 -11.16 8.05
C ALA A 234 -11.10 -10.93 7.84
N VAL A 235 -10.30 -10.95 8.91
CA VAL A 235 -8.84 -10.84 8.87
C VAL A 235 -8.21 -11.98 8.08
N LYS A 236 -8.65 -13.22 8.32
CA LYS A 236 -8.16 -14.41 7.59
C LYS A 236 -8.40 -14.29 6.09
N LEU A 237 -9.61 -13.86 5.69
CA LEU A 237 -9.96 -13.67 4.29
C LEU A 237 -9.17 -12.52 3.66
N ALA A 238 -9.10 -11.36 4.31
CA ALA A 238 -8.34 -10.21 3.82
C ALA A 238 -6.86 -10.57 3.60
N LYS A 239 -6.27 -11.31 4.54
CA LYS A 239 -4.88 -11.77 4.40
C LYS A 239 -4.73 -12.75 3.23
N ALA A 240 -5.64 -13.70 3.08
CA ALA A 240 -5.60 -14.70 2.02
C ALA A 240 -5.73 -14.09 0.61
N ASP A 241 -6.49 -13.00 0.47
CA ASP A 241 -6.81 -12.41 -0.84
C ASP A 241 -5.97 -11.16 -1.16
N ILE A 242 -5.38 -10.48 -0.18
CA ILE A 242 -4.61 -9.24 -0.42
C ILE A 242 -3.10 -9.49 -0.33
N VAL A 243 -2.64 -10.40 0.53
CA VAL A 243 -1.20 -10.62 0.74
C VAL A 243 -0.66 -11.61 -0.29
N PRO A 244 0.37 -11.27 -1.08
CA PRO A 244 0.96 -12.17 -2.06
C PRO A 244 1.48 -13.45 -1.40
N THR A 245 0.99 -14.59 -1.88
CA THR A 245 1.39 -15.93 -1.42
C THR A 245 1.45 -16.89 -2.60
N GLU A 246 2.15 -18.01 -2.42
CA GLU A 246 2.17 -19.09 -3.42
C GLU A 246 0.78 -19.70 -3.69
N THR A 247 -0.17 -19.51 -2.76
CA THR A 247 -1.54 -20.05 -2.89
C THR A 247 -2.43 -19.16 -3.74
N ASN A 248 -2.32 -17.83 -3.64
CA ASN A 248 -3.15 -16.90 -4.40
C ASN A 248 -2.46 -16.35 -5.67
N LEU A 249 -1.15 -16.61 -5.83
CA LEU A 249 -0.35 -16.24 -7.00
C LEU A 249 -0.38 -14.75 -7.35
N LEU A 250 -0.64 -13.88 -6.37
CA LEU A 250 -0.63 -12.44 -6.59
C LEU A 250 0.80 -11.93 -6.82
N PRO A 251 0.99 -10.96 -7.73
CA PRO A 251 2.26 -10.27 -7.86
C PRO A 251 2.56 -9.44 -6.61
N GLN A 252 3.84 -9.15 -6.40
CA GLN A 252 4.23 -8.19 -5.37
C GLN A 252 3.77 -6.78 -5.77
N TYR A 253 3.32 -6.01 -4.80
CA TYR A 253 2.91 -4.62 -5.01
C TYR A 253 4.13 -3.70 -5.18
N HIS A 254 4.03 -2.73 -6.08
CA HIS A 254 5.10 -1.75 -6.34
C HIS A 254 5.01 -0.55 -5.40
N SER A 255 3.79 -0.12 -5.08
CA SER A 255 3.51 1.07 -4.29
C SER A 255 2.46 0.82 -3.20
N PHE A 256 2.38 1.75 -2.25
CA PHE A 256 1.32 1.73 -1.23
C PHE A 256 -0.07 1.92 -1.86
N ALA A 257 -0.16 2.76 -2.90
CA ALA A 257 -1.40 3.01 -3.63
C ALA A 257 -1.94 1.72 -4.29
N ASP A 258 -1.07 0.83 -4.76
CA ASP A 258 -1.49 -0.47 -5.32
C ASP A 258 -2.16 -1.34 -4.24
N VAL A 259 -1.64 -1.31 -3.00
CA VAL A 259 -2.23 -2.03 -1.87
C VAL A 259 -3.57 -1.41 -1.46
N GLU A 260 -3.69 -0.07 -1.47
CA GLU A 260 -4.95 0.61 -1.23
C GLU A 260 -6.01 0.24 -2.27
N ALA A 261 -5.63 0.20 -3.55
CA ALA A 261 -6.49 -0.25 -4.65
C ALA A 261 -6.93 -1.71 -4.47
N ALA A 262 -6.01 -2.60 -4.07
CA ALA A 262 -6.34 -3.99 -3.76
C ALA A 262 -7.30 -4.12 -2.57
N CYS A 263 -7.12 -3.33 -1.51
CA CYS A 263 -8.02 -3.31 -0.36
C CYS A 263 -9.44 -2.84 -0.75
N ALA A 264 -9.54 -1.80 -1.60
CA ALA A 264 -10.81 -1.30 -2.12
C ALA A 264 -11.49 -2.34 -3.04
N GLY A 265 -10.72 -2.99 -3.92
CA GLY A 265 -11.19 -4.08 -4.78
C GLY A 265 -11.75 -5.25 -3.98
N PHE A 266 -10.98 -5.75 -3.01
CA PHE A 266 -11.40 -6.81 -2.09
C PHE A 266 -12.67 -6.44 -1.33
N THR A 267 -12.73 -5.21 -0.79
CA THR A 267 -13.90 -4.71 -0.06
C THR A 267 -15.15 -4.70 -0.94
N SER A 268 -15.04 -4.25 -2.19
CA SER A 268 -16.15 -4.29 -3.15
C SER A 268 -16.59 -5.73 -3.43
N GLU A 269 -15.64 -6.60 -3.76
CA GLU A 269 -15.91 -7.97 -4.17
C GLU A 269 -16.55 -8.78 -3.05
N ILE A 270 -15.94 -8.82 -1.86
CA ILE A 270 -16.40 -9.70 -0.77
C ILE A 270 -17.82 -9.36 -0.30
N ASN A 271 -18.19 -8.07 -0.34
CA ASN A 271 -19.49 -7.60 0.11
C ASN A 271 -20.60 -7.76 -0.94
N THR A 272 -20.23 -8.06 -2.19
CA THR A 272 -21.19 -8.43 -3.25
C THR A 272 -21.47 -9.92 -3.31
N ARG A 273 -20.72 -10.77 -2.60
CA ARG A 273 -20.98 -12.20 -2.52
C ARG A 273 -22.07 -12.50 -1.48
N VAL A 274 -22.90 -13.51 -1.73
CA VAL A 274 -23.91 -13.98 -0.76
C VAL A 274 -23.20 -14.56 0.46
N HIS A 275 -23.49 -14.03 1.64
CA HIS A 275 -22.86 -14.51 2.87
C HIS A 275 -23.53 -15.80 3.38
N ARG A 276 -22.75 -16.85 3.61
CA ARG A 276 -23.24 -18.20 3.95
C ARG A 276 -24.22 -18.24 5.13
N SER A 277 -23.98 -17.46 6.18
CA SER A 277 -24.83 -17.51 7.39
C SER A 277 -26.10 -16.67 7.29
N THR A 278 -26.11 -15.59 6.50
CA THR A 278 -27.27 -14.68 6.39
C THR A 278 -28.09 -14.96 5.13
N GLY A 279 -27.54 -15.69 4.15
CA GLY A 279 -28.19 -15.93 2.85
C GLY A 279 -28.36 -14.68 2.00
N ARG A 280 -27.75 -13.55 2.39
CA ARG A 280 -27.90 -12.23 1.75
C ARG A 280 -26.55 -11.62 1.45
N ARG A 281 -26.51 -10.68 0.51
CA ARG A 281 -25.29 -9.94 0.16
C ARG A 281 -25.04 -8.84 1.20
N PRO A 282 -23.85 -8.74 1.81
CA PRO A 282 -23.56 -7.71 2.82
C PRO A 282 -23.84 -6.29 2.36
N VAL A 283 -23.63 -5.96 1.07
CA VAL A 283 -23.92 -4.63 0.51
C VAL A 283 -25.42 -4.27 0.57
N GLU A 284 -26.30 -5.23 0.34
CA GLU A 284 -27.76 -5.05 0.45
C GLU A 284 -28.19 -4.91 1.90
N MET A 285 -27.58 -5.71 2.79
CA MET A 285 -27.81 -5.58 4.22
C MET A 285 -27.31 -4.23 4.76
N LEU A 286 -26.14 -3.76 4.33
CA LEU A 286 -25.62 -2.44 4.73
C LEU A 286 -26.59 -1.33 4.35
N THR A 287 -27.21 -1.41 3.18
CA THR A 287 -28.23 -0.42 2.75
C THR A 287 -29.40 -0.35 3.74
N ALA A 288 -29.82 -1.50 4.29
CA ALA A 288 -30.85 -1.56 5.33
C ALA A 288 -30.34 -1.17 6.73
N GLU A 289 -29.04 -1.31 7.00
CA GLU A 289 -28.41 -0.95 8.29
C GLU A 289 -28.12 0.55 8.40
N ARG A 290 -27.79 1.23 7.30
CA ARG A 290 -27.39 2.64 7.27
C ARG A 290 -28.32 3.58 8.07
N PRO A 291 -29.66 3.47 7.98
CA PRO A 291 -30.57 4.32 8.77
C PRO A 291 -30.43 4.16 10.29
N ALA A 292 -29.87 3.05 10.77
CA ALA A 292 -29.63 2.79 12.19
C ALA A 292 -28.24 3.26 12.67
N LEU A 293 -27.38 3.75 11.77
CA LEU A 293 -26.06 4.28 12.12
C LEU A 293 -26.15 5.76 12.52
N HIS A 294 -25.22 6.19 13.36
CA HIS A 294 -25.05 7.60 13.69
C HIS A 294 -24.48 8.38 12.50
N ALA A 295 -24.99 9.59 12.31
CA ALA A 295 -24.41 10.52 11.34
C ALA A 295 -22.96 10.86 11.75
N ILE A 296 -22.08 10.97 10.75
CA ILE A 296 -20.69 11.36 10.97
C ILE A 296 -20.52 12.86 10.71
N PRO A 297 -19.64 13.55 11.47
CA PRO A 297 -19.31 14.95 11.17
C PRO A 297 -18.63 15.12 9.80
N ASP A 298 -18.86 16.27 9.15
CA ASP A 298 -18.29 16.57 7.83
C ASP A 298 -16.76 16.52 7.85
N LEU A 299 -16.15 17.19 8.83
CA LEU A 299 -14.72 17.17 9.07
C LEU A 299 -14.34 15.99 9.97
N PRO A 300 -13.16 15.38 9.79
CA PRO A 300 -12.69 14.36 10.71
C PRO A 300 -12.23 14.98 12.03
N HIS A 301 -12.02 14.13 13.02
CA HIS A 301 -11.44 14.51 14.31
C HIS A 301 -9.98 15.00 14.18
N THR A 302 -9.81 16.31 13.95
CA THR A 302 -8.53 16.96 13.61
C THR A 302 -7.49 16.89 14.72
N ALA A 303 -7.88 16.78 15.98
CA ALA A 303 -6.96 16.66 17.11
C ALA A 303 -6.08 15.40 17.03
N ALA A 304 -6.49 14.39 16.25
CA ALA A 304 -5.67 13.21 15.97
C ALA A 304 -4.68 13.41 14.81
N LEU A 305 -4.92 14.37 13.91
CA LEU A 305 -4.21 14.51 12.65
C LEU A 305 -2.94 15.38 12.74
N GLY A 306 -2.90 16.32 13.70
CA GLY A 306 -1.72 17.14 13.96
C GLY A 306 -1.99 18.64 13.87
N VAL A 307 -0.91 19.41 13.64
CA VAL A 307 -0.95 20.86 13.51
C VAL A 307 -1.44 21.25 12.13
N THR A 308 -2.47 22.10 12.08
CA THR A 308 -3.02 22.60 10.81
C THR A 308 -2.06 23.56 10.11
N ARG A 309 -1.90 23.37 8.80
CA ARG A 309 -1.15 24.22 7.89
C ARG A 309 -1.94 24.41 6.60
N ARG A 310 -1.76 25.57 5.98
CA ARG A 310 -2.26 25.84 4.63
C ARG A 310 -1.10 25.75 3.66
N VAL A 311 -1.31 25.03 2.57
CA VAL A 311 -0.34 24.93 1.48
C VAL A 311 -0.40 26.23 0.69
N PRO A 312 0.73 26.91 0.43
CA PRO A 312 0.77 28.08 -0.44
C PRO A 312 0.23 27.78 -1.84
N ASP A 313 -0.26 28.80 -2.55
CA ASP A 313 -0.87 28.62 -3.89
C ASP A 313 0.18 28.44 -5.01
N ASN A 314 1.45 28.73 -4.74
CA ASN A 314 2.52 28.76 -5.74
C ASN A 314 3.60 27.68 -5.55
N THR A 315 3.71 27.13 -4.35
CA THR A 315 4.80 26.22 -3.98
C THR A 315 4.21 25.12 -3.09
N PRO A 316 4.32 23.83 -3.50
CA PRO A 316 3.73 22.71 -2.76
C PRO A 316 4.64 22.29 -1.60
N MET A 317 4.86 23.25 -0.69
CA MET A 317 5.75 23.14 0.46
C MET A 317 5.06 23.72 1.69
N VAL A 318 5.26 23.08 2.84
CA VAL A 318 4.71 23.51 4.13
C VAL A 318 5.81 23.59 5.18
N THR A 319 5.65 24.54 6.10
CA THR A 319 6.62 24.76 7.18
C THR A 319 6.12 24.17 8.50
N PHE A 320 6.97 23.38 9.13
CA PHE A 320 6.74 22.77 10.43
C PHE A 320 8.03 22.79 11.25
N GLU A 321 7.99 23.35 12.46
CA GLU A 321 9.15 23.51 13.35
C GLU A 321 10.39 24.11 12.68
N HIS A 322 10.21 25.19 11.90
CA HIS A 322 11.28 25.88 11.15
C HIS A 322 11.90 25.06 10.00
N CYS A 323 11.36 23.89 9.70
CA CYS A 323 11.77 23.05 8.58
C CYS A 323 10.69 23.05 7.49
N GLN A 324 11.10 22.77 6.25
CA GLN A 324 10.24 22.77 5.08
C GLN A 324 10.09 21.35 4.53
N TYR A 325 8.85 21.00 4.18
CA TYR A 325 8.49 19.67 3.69
C TYR A 325 7.65 19.79 2.42
N SER A 326 7.99 19.01 1.40
CA SER A 326 7.23 18.92 0.15
C SER A 326 5.99 18.06 0.29
N LEU A 327 5.01 18.30 -0.57
CA LEU A 327 3.78 17.51 -0.68
C LEU A 327 3.28 17.54 -2.14
N PRO A 328 2.38 16.65 -2.57
CA PRO A 328 1.90 16.65 -3.96
C PRO A 328 1.32 18.00 -4.41
N ALA A 329 1.67 18.44 -5.62
CA ALA A 329 1.24 19.72 -6.18
C ALA A 329 -0.29 19.88 -6.34
N THR A 330 -1.04 18.78 -6.32
CA THR A 330 -2.52 18.78 -6.32
C THR A 330 -3.13 19.42 -5.08
N LEU A 331 -2.34 19.60 -4.01
CA LEU A 331 -2.77 20.13 -2.72
C LEU A 331 -2.49 21.63 -2.53
N LEU A 332 -2.03 22.34 -3.58
CA LEU A 332 -1.85 23.79 -3.54
C LEU A 332 -3.14 24.50 -3.07
N GLY A 333 -2.99 25.44 -2.14
CA GLY A 333 -4.11 26.18 -1.55
C GLY A 333 -4.95 25.41 -0.52
N GLN A 334 -4.75 24.10 -0.39
CA GLN A 334 -5.52 23.25 0.53
C GLN A 334 -5.02 23.29 1.97
N THR A 335 -5.83 22.74 2.88
CA THR A 335 -5.47 22.58 4.30
C THR A 335 -4.92 21.18 4.54
N VAL A 336 -3.80 21.10 5.25
CA VAL A 336 -3.13 19.86 5.64
C VAL A 336 -2.84 19.86 7.14
N TRP A 337 -2.59 18.67 7.69
CA TRP A 337 -2.20 18.47 9.08
C TRP A 337 -0.84 17.79 9.13
N ILE A 338 0.04 18.33 9.97
CA ILE A 338 1.40 17.85 10.12
C ILE A 338 1.64 17.40 11.55
N ARG A 339 2.28 16.25 11.72
CA ARG A 339 2.68 15.73 13.03
C ARG A 339 3.98 14.95 12.95
N HIS A 340 4.64 14.82 14.10
CA HIS A 340 5.67 13.81 14.30
C HIS A 340 5.05 12.41 14.27
N HIS A 341 5.80 11.43 13.75
CA HIS A 341 5.50 10.02 13.94
C HIS A 341 6.16 9.55 15.25
N ALA A 342 5.33 9.11 16.20
CA ALA A 342 5.79 8.73 17.53
C ALA A 342 6.84 7.61 17.48
N GLY A 343 7.97 7.80 18.18
CA GLY A 343 9.05 6.82 18.25
C GLY A 343 9.93 6.73 17.00
N SER A 344 9.89 7.72 16.11
CA SER A 344 10.75 7.81 14.93
C SER A 344 11.13 9.26 14.61
N ASP A 345 12.12 9.45 13.75
CA ASP A 345 12.51 10.76 13.21
C ASP A 345 11.78 11.07 11.89
N GLU A 346 10.50 10.70 11.81
CA GLU A 346 9.65 10.92 10.63
C GLU A 346 8.55 11.94 10.91
N ILE A 347 8.22 12.73 9.89
CA ILE A 347 7.09 13.66 9.84
C ILE A 347 6.04 13.08 8.90
N VAL A 348 4.78 13.13 9.33
CA VAL A 348 3.63 12.67 8.56
C VAL A 348 2.74 13.86 8.25
N ILE A 349 2.35 13.98 6.98
CA ILE A 349 1.46 15.01 6.46
C ILE A 349 0.19 14.33 5.95
N CYS A 350 -0.95 14.76 6.48
CA CYS A 350 -2.28 14.28 6.07
C CYS A 350 -3.07 15.41 5.39
N ALA A 351 -3.89 15.06 4.41
CA ALA A 351 -4.90 15.93 3.81
C ALA A 351 -6.28 15.28 3.87
N LEU A 352 -7.33 16.01 3.49
CA LEU A 352 -8.65 15.44 3.27
C LEU A 352 -8.83 15.10 1.79
N ASP A 353 -9.35 13.92 1.51
CA ASP A 353 -9.97 13.57 0.24
C ASP A 353 -11.49 13.33 0.45
N ASP A 354 -12.20 12.95 -0.63
CA ASP A 354 -13.64 12.64 -0.58
C ASP A 354 -13.98 11.49 0.40
N GLY A 355 -13.00 10.64 0.72
CA GLY A 355 -13.10 9.51 1.62
C GLY A 355 -12.59 9.77 3.04
N GLY A 356 -12.20 11.00 3.38
CA GLY A 356 -11.71 11.38 4.71
C GLY A 356 -10.20 11.68 4.77
N PRO A 357 -9.57 11.59 5.94
CA PRO A 357 -8.15 11.92 6.10
C PRO A 357 -7.26 10.82 5.51
N VAL A 358 -6.30 11.24 4.67
CA VAL A 358 -5.33 10.38 4.01
C VAL A 358 -3.90 10.90 4.22
N GLU A 359 -2.94 10.01 4.40
CA GLU A 359 -1.52 10.36 4.44
C GLU A 359 -1.03 10.68 3.02
N VAL A 360 -0.62 11.93 2.80
CA VAL A 360 -0.22 12.43 1.47
C VAL A 360 1.29 12.55 1.30
N ALA A 361 2.04 12.69 2.41
CA ALA A 361 3.48 12.70 2.38
C ALA A 361 4.07 12.24 3.72
N ARG A 362 5.23 11.61 3.65
CA ARG A 362 6.03 11.21 4.80
C ARG A 362 7.49 11.50 4.54
N HIS A 363 8.11 12.22 5.46
CA HIS A 363 9.49 12.69 5.34
C HIS A 363 10.30 12.28 6.55
N ARG A 364 11.61 12.14 6.39
CA ARG A 364 12.50 12.26 7.55
C ARG A 364 12.48 13.69 8.05
N ARG A 365 12.75 13.90 9.34
CA ARG A 365 12.83 15.23 9.91
C ARG A 365 13.92 16.02 9.19
N ALA A 366 13.53 17.14 8.61
CA ALA A 366 14.46 18.07 7.97
C ALA A 366 15.20 18.88 9.03
N THR A 367 16.35 19.44 8.65
CA THR A 367 17.05 20.45 9.46
C THR A 367 16.71 21.86 8.95
N PRO A 368 16.71 22.88 9.82
CA PRO A 368 16.50 24.25 9.37
C PRO A 368 17.52 24.63 8.27
N GLY A 369 17.02 25.14 7.15
CA GLY A 369 17.83 25.45 5.96
C GLY A 369 18.00 24.31 4.96
N SER A 370 17.68 23.06 5.32
CA SER A 370 17.73 21.89 4.43
C SER A 370 16.33 21.27 4.30
N PRO A 371 15.55 21.66 3.28
CA PRO A 371 14.19 21.15 3.10
C PRO A 371 14.17 19.65 2.79
N ALA A 372 13.13 18.95 3.25
CA ALA A 372 12.83 17.59 2.82
C ALA A 372 11.98 17.62 1.55
N ILE A 373 12.63 17.32 0.42
CA ILE A 373 12.05 17.35 -0.92
C ILE A 373 11.92 15.93 -1.45
N ASP A 374 10.73 15.62 -1.98
CA ASP A 374 10.48 14.46 -2.83
C ASP A 374 10.18 15.00 -4.23
N ASP A 375 11.01 14.65 -5.20
CA ASP A 375 10.92 15.16 -6.57
C ASP A 375 9.61 14.75 -7.26
N ALA A 376 8.98 13.64 -6.84
CA ALA A 376 7.69 13.22 -7.36
C ALA A 376 6.57 14.24 -7.06
N HIS A 377 6.76 15.11 -6.06
CA HIS A 377 5.84 16.21 -5.76
C HIS A 377 5.93 17.37 -6.75
N PHE A 378 6.94 17.36 -7.63
CA PHE A 378 7.25 18.43 -8.58
C PHE A 378 7.34 17.90 -10.03
N PRO A 379 6.25 17.33 -10.59
CA PRO A 379 6.29 16.59 -11.86
C PRO A 379 6.72 17.43 -13.08
N ASP A 380 6.47 18.74 -13.06
CA ASP A 380 6.85 19.68 -14.13
C ASP A 380 8.10 20.51 -13.82
N HIS A 381 8.79 20.21 -12.71
CA HIS A 381 10.01 20.92 -12.38
C HIS A 381 11.13 20.54 -13.35
N ARG A 382 11.83 21.55 -13.83
CA ARG A 382 13.05 21.39 -14.59
C ARG A 382 14.14 22.12 -13.83
N ASP A 383 15.28 21.44 -13.66
CA ASP A 383 16.45 22.03 -13.05
C ASP A 383 16.81 23.31 -13.79
N LYS A 384 16.63 24.44 -13.10
CA LYS A 384 17.10 25.73 -13.58
C LYS A 384 18.53 25.87 -13.11
N VAL A 385 19.49 25.60 -14.00
CA VAL A 385 20.88 25.93 -13.74
C VAL A 385 21.00 27.46 -13.78
N PRO A 386 21.43 28.13 -12.69
CA PRO A 386 21.70 29.56 -12.73
C PRO A 386 22.67 29.89 -13.87
N GLY A 387 22.33 30.86 -14.71
CA GLY A 387 23.11 31.20 -15.90
C GLY A 387 22.62 30.56 -17.21
N ASP A 388 21.76 29.53 -17.15
CA ASP A 388 21.14 29.00 -18.38
C ASP A 388 19.86 29.78 -18.73
N TYR A 389 20.07 30.92 -19.39
CA TYR A 389 18.98 31.78 -19.84
C TYR A 389 18.40 31.29 -21.17
N ARG A 390 17.11 30.96 -21.16
CA ARG A 390 16.37 30.73 -22.40
C ARG A 390 16.12 32.06 -23.11
N VAL A 391 16.71 32.23 -24.29
CA VAL A 391 16.49 33.40 -25.14
C VAL A 391 15.02 33.43 -25.60
N ARG A 392 14.30 34.50 -25.25
CA ARG A 392 12.90 34.75 -25.63
C ARG A 392 12.72 36.21 -26.00
N ALA A 393 12.24 36.49 -27.21
CA ALA A 393 11.87 37.85 -27.62
C ALA A 393 10.67 38.35 -26.81
N ARG A 394 10.76 39.59 -26.36
CA ARG A 394 9.71 40.39 -25.72
C ARG A 394 9.38 41.65 -26.51
N THR A 395 10.29 42.10 -27.37
CA THR A 395 10.11 43.28 -28.24
C THR A 395 10.13 42.90 -29.73
N ALA A 396 9.56 43.75 -30.58
CA ALA A 396 9.56 43.55 -32.04
C ALA A 396 11.00 43.50 -32.60
N SER A 397 11.90 44.31 -32.05
CA SER A 397 13.32 44.33 -32.44
C SER A 397 14.03 43.01 -32.08
N GLU A 398 13.78 42.46 -30.90
CA GLU A 398 14.30 41.14 -30.51
C GLU A 398 13.72 40.03 -31.37
N GLN A 399 12.43 40.09 -31.71
CA GLN A 399 11.80 39.10 -32.57
C GLN A 399 12.40 39.12 -33.97
N THR A 400 12.67 40.31 -34.51
CA THR A 400 13.29 40.47 -35.84
C THR A 400 14.73 39.96 -35.84
N PHE A 401 15.50 40.25 -34.79
CA PHE A 401 16.87 39.74 -34.66
C PHE A 401 16.92 38.22 -34.46
N LEU A 402 16.11 37.67 -33.56
CA LEU A 402 16.06 36.21 -33.33
C LEU A 402 15.45 35.45 -34.51
N ALA A 403 14.68 36.13 -35.37
CA ALA A 403 14.26 35.54 -36.62
C ALA A 403 15.49 35.22 -37.49
N LEU A 404 16.60 35.96 -37.45
CA LEU A 404 17.76 35.71 -38.31
C LEU A 404 18.18 34.22 -38.30
N GLY A 405 18.23 33.61 -37.12
CA GLY A 405 18.32 32.16 -36.97
C GLY A 405 18.95 31.73 -35.63
N PRO A 406 19.36 30.46 -35.51
CA PRO A 406 19.99 29.92 -34.30
C PRO A 406 21.31 30.62 -33.94
N GLY A 407 22.10 31.04 -34.93
CA GLY A 407 23.36 31.76 -34.71
C GLY A 407 23.15 33.11 -34.01
N ALA A 408 22.06 33.81 -34.32
CA ALA A 408 21.68 35.04 -33.62
C ALA A 408 21.35 34.81 -32.13
N ALA A 409 20.68 33.70 -31.81
CA ALA A 409 20.38 33.34 -30.42
C ALA A 409 21.65 33.00 -29.62
N VAL A 410 22.58 32.26 -30.23
CA VAL A 410 23.88 31.94 -29.63
C VAL A 410 24.71 33.21 -29.43
N TRP A 411 24.77 34.07 -30.45
CA TRP A 411 25.47 35.36 -30.37
C TRP A 411 24.94 36.22 -29.22
N LEU A 412 23.62 36.31 -29.05
CA LEU A 412 23.04 37.11 -27.96
C LEU A 412 23.40 36.55 -26.58
N LYS A 413 23.41 35.22 -26.42
CA LYS A 413 23.78 34.56 -25.16
C LYS A 413 25.24 34.85 -24.80
N GLU A 414 26.15 34.65 -25.75
CA GLU A 414 27.59 34.84 -25.53
C GLU A 414 27.97 36.33 -25.39
N ALA A 415 27.40 37.20 -26.24
CA ALA A 415 27.64 38.64 -26.17
C ALA A 415 27.18 39.23 -24.83
N ALA A 416 26.04 38.77 -24.31
CA ALA A 416 25.55 39.18 -22.99
C ALA A 416 26.43 38.63 -21.85
N ALA A 417 26.90 37.39 -21.95
CA ALA A 417 27.77 36.78 -20.94
C ALA A 417 29.12 37.52 -20.80
N VAL A 418 29.67 38.01 -21.91
CA VAL A 418 30.94 38.77 -21.95
C VAL A 418 30.75 40.26 -21.64
N GLY A 419 29.51 40.74 -21.45
CA GLY A 419 29.24 42.14 -21.14
C GLY A 419 29.43 43.08 -22.33
N THR A 420 29.09 42.63 -23.54
CA THR A 420 29.25 43.41 -24.76
C THR A 420 28.50 44.75 -24.68
N GLU A 421 29.19 45.85 -24.94
CA GLU A 421 28.54 47.16 -25.01
C GLU A 421 27.67 47.30 -26.26
N ARG A 422 26.59 48.09 -26.14
CA ARG A 422 25.71 48.49 -27.26
C ARG A 422 25.08 47.32 -28.02
N ILE A 423 24.73 46.23 -27.31
CA ILE A 423 24.11 45.01 -27.90
C ILE A 423 22.90 45.35 -28.78
N LEU A 424 21.99 46.23 -28.33
CA LEU A 424 20.80 46.59 -29.12
C LEU A 424 21.14 47.23 -30.47
N GLN A 425 22.17 48.07 -30.52
CA GLN A 425 22.63 48.68 -31.78
C GLN A 425 23.27 47.64 -32.70
N LYS A 426 24.04 46.70 -32.13
CA LYS A 426 24.64 45.59 -32.88
C LYS A 426 23.59 44.61 -33.43
N MET A 427 22.53 44.34 -32.66
CA MET A 427 21.38 43.55 -33.11
C MET A 427 20.66 44.24 -34.27
N ALA A 428 20.37 45.54 -34.15
CA ALA A 428 19.75 46.32 -35.22
C ALA A 428 20.62 46.33 -36.49
N HIS A 429 21.93 46.54 -36.33
CA HIS A 429 22.88 46.49 -37.44
C HIS A 429 22.96 45.12 -38.10
N ALA A 430 22.89 44.02 -37.34
CA ALA A 430 22.84 42.68 -37.90
C ALA A 430 21.56 42.45 -38.73
N VAL A 431 20.41 42.96 -38.26
CA VAL A 431 19.16 42.93 -39.02
C VAL A 431 19.28 43.75 -40.30
N GLU A 432 19.86 44.95 -40.26
CA GLU A 432 20.11 45.78 -41.45
C GLU A 432 21.04 45.08 -42.44
N LEU A 433 22.14 44.50 -41.98
CA LEU A 433 23.07 43.72 -42.81
C LEU A 433 22.41 42.51 -43.45
N SER A 434 21.41 41.91 -42.79
CA SER A 434 20.69 40.76 -43.35
C SER A 434 19.88 41.10 -44.60
N ALA A 435 19.47 42.37 -44.76
CA ALA A 435 18.81 42.84 -45.97
C ALA A 435 19.78 42.95 -47.16
N LEU A 436 21.09 43.09 -46.91
CA LEU A 436 22.13 43.24 -47.94
C LEU A 436 22.85 41.92 -48.25
N ALA A 437 23.25 41.16 -47.22
CA ALA A 437 24.06 39.95 -47.34
C ALA A 437 23.25 38.65 -47.28
N GLY A 438 21.94 38.72 -47.01
CA GLY A 438 21.07 37.56 -46.85
C GLY A 438 21.03 37.04 -45.41
N ARG A 439 19.85 36.60 -44.98
CA ARG A 439 19.56 36.17 -43.60
C ARG A 439 20.41 34.99 -43.14
N ALA A 440 20.60 33.98 -43.99
CA ALA A 440 21.37 32.79 -43.65
C ALA A 440 22.87 33.08 -43.46
N ASP A 441 23.42 34.01 -44.24
CA ASP A 441 24.83 34.39 -44.14
C ASP A 441 25.11 35.20 -42.88
N VAL A 442 24.21 36.11 -42.54
CA VAL A 442 24.28 36.87 -41.27
C VAL A 442 24.09 35.96 -40.07
N ASP A 443 23.15 35.02 -40.10
CA ASP A 443 22.97 34.06 -39.01
C ASP A 443 24.21 33.19 -38.79
N TRP A 444 24.79 32.67 -39.88
CA TRP A 444 26.06 31.95 -39.83
C TRP A 444 27.19 32.80 -39.25
N ALA A 445 27.29 34.07 -39.66
CA ALA A 445 28.34 34.96 -39.18
C ALA A 445 28.15 35.34 -37.70
N LEU A 446 26.92 35.49 -37.23
CA LEU A 446 26.59 35.66 -35.81
C LEU A 446 26.98 34.43 -34.99
N GLY A 447 26.68 33.23 -35.49
CA GLY A 447 27.12 31.98 -34.88
C GLY A 447 28.65 31.87 -34.78
N HIS A 448 29.37 32.17 -35.87
CA HIS A 448 30.84 32.20 -35.87
C HIS A 448 31.42 33.27 -34.94
N ALA A 449 30.83 34.46 -34.94
CA ALA A 449 31.22 35.53 -34.02
C ALA A 449 31.09 35.09 -32.56
N ALA A 450 30.00 34.39 -32.23
CA ALA A 450 29.77 33.86 -30.88
C ALA A 450 30.81 32.82 -30.47
N VAL A 451 31.10 31.85 -31.34
CA VAL A 451 32.09 30.78 -31.08
C VAL A 451 33.50 31.34 -30.87
N HIS A 452 33.86 32.41 -31.56
CA HIS A 452 35.19 33.02 -31.48
C HIS A 452 35.27 34.22 -30.51
N GLY A 453 34.20 34.52 -29.78
CA GLY A 453 34.18 35.64 -28.82
C GLY A 453 34.32 37.02 -29.47
N ARG A 454 33.91 37.18 -30.72
CA ARG A 454 34.06 38.41 -31.52
C ARG A 454 32.79 39.25 -31.49
N PHE A 455 32.76 40.24 -30.60
CA PHE A 455 31.59 41.08 -30.37
C PHE A 455 31.83 42.58 -30.60
N ALA A 456 32.94 42.97 -31.21
CA ALA A 456 33.28 44.36 -31.51
C ALA A 456 32.45 44.91 -32.69
N THR A 457 32.37 46.24 -32.77
CA THR A 457 31.75 46.91 -33.90
C THR A 457 32.55 46.62 -35.17
N GLY A 458 31.90 46.08 -36.21
CA GLY A 458 32.54 45.69 -37.47
C GLY A 458 32.97 44.22 -37.57
N ASP A 459 32.94 43.45 -36.47
CA ASP A 459 33.29 42.02 -36.49
C ASP A 459 32.36 41.22 -37.41
N LEU A 460 31.06 41.50 -37.34
CA LEU A 460 30.06 40.82 -38.17
C LEU A 460 30.31 41.07 -39.67
N ALA A 461 30.59 42.32 -40.06
CA ALA A 461 30.91 42.67 -41.44
C ALA A 461 32.24 42.05 -41.89
N SER A 462 33.25 42.00 -41.01
CA SER A 462 34.53 41.33 -41.27
C SER A 462 34.38 39.83 -41.49
N ILE A 463 33.56 39.15 -40.69
CA ILE A 463 33.27 37.71 -40.82
C ILE A 463 32.49 37.42 -42.11
N LEU A 464 31.52 38.27 -42.46
CA LEU A 464 30.79 38.17 -43.72
C LEU A 464 31.69 38.39 -44.95
N ALA A 465 32.57 39.38 -44.91
CA ALA A 465 33.54 39.62 -45.98
C ALA A 465 34.50 38.43 -46.14
N ALA A 466 34.95 37.84 -45.03
CA ALA A 466 35.78 36.63 -45.04
C ALA A 466 35.04 35.41 -45.64
N LYS A 467 33.72 35.31 -45.47
CA LYS A 467 32.89 34.27 -46.11
C LYS A 467 32.84 34.43 -47.64
N GLY A 468 32.82 35.67 -48.13
CA GLY A 468 32.89 36.00 -49.56
C GLY A 468 34.26 35.71 -50.22
N HIS A 469 35.29 35.48 -49.41
CA HIS A 469 36.57 34.93 -49.85
C HIS A 469 36.49 33.39 -49.89
N ASP A 470 35.79 32.88 -50.89
CA ASP A 470 35.89 31.49 -51.31
C ASP A 470 37.38 31.10 -51.44
N ALA A 471 37.81 30.07 -50.72
CA ALA A 471 39.17 29.54 -50.75
C ALA A 471 39.57 28.97 -52.13
N THR A 472 38.63 28.89 -53.08
CA THR A 472 38.90 28.54 -54.48
C THR A 472 39.17 29.73 -55.41
N ARG A 473 38.98 30.99 -54.95
CA ARG A 473 39.42 32.18 -55.68
C ARG A 473 40.91 32.43 -55.42
N ARG A 474 41.74 31.92 -56.35
CA ARG A 474 43.21 32.04 -56.44
C ARG A 474 43.79 33.19 -55.60
N ARG A 475 44.46 32.84 -54.50
CA ARG A 475 45.50 33.68 -53.91
C ARG A 475 46.81 33.44 -54.66
N GLY A 476 47.53 34.51 -54.97
CA GLY A 476 48.91 34.40 -55.44
C GLY A 476 49.74 33.66 -54.39
N ASN A 477 50.34 32.54 -54.81
CA ASN A 477 51.37 31.83 -54.07
C ASN A 477 52.73 32.54 -54.31
N GLU A 478 53.72 32.34 -53.44
CA GLU A 478 55.10 32.83 -53.59
C GLU A 478 55.73 32.49 -54.95
N ASP A 479 55.22 31.47 -55.63
CA ASP A 479 55.65 31.08 -56.99
C ASP A 479 55.07 31.95 -58.12
N THR A 480 54.22 32.95 -57.84
CA THR A 480 53.59 33.83 -58.85
C THR A 480 53.48 35.31 -58.42
N SER A 481 54.45 35.80 -57.66
CA SER A 481 54.62 37.23 -57.33
C SER A 481 55.77 37.85 -58.14
N LEU A 482 55.54 39.00 -58.78
CA LEU A 482 56.60 39.81 -59.42
C LEU A 482 57.41 40.66 -58.43
N ALA A 483 57.25 40.45 -57.11
CA ALA A 483 58.05 41.09 -56.07
C ALA A 483 58.97 40.05 -55.41
N GLN A 484 60.29 40.30 -55.46
CA GLN A 484 61.30 39.47 -54.81
C GLN A 484 61.08 39.42 -53.29
N GLY A 485 60.91 38.22 -52.73
CA GLY A 485 60.81 37.98 -51.29
C GLY A 485 62.15 38.11 -50.57
N THR A 486 62.12 38.62 -49.35
CA THR A 486 63.27 38.85 -48.45
C THR A 486 63.83 37.58 -47.80
N SER A 487 63.69 36.42 -48.44
CA SER A 487 64.19 35.14 -47.92
C SER A 487 65.72 35.11 -47.75
N SER A 488 66.44 36.01 -48.42
CA SER A 488 67.88 36.25 -48.25
C SER A 488 68.27 36.83 -46.88
N TRP A 489 67.32 37.31 -46.08
CA TRP A 489 67.59 37.82 -44.72
C TRP A 489 67.57 36.74 -43.63
N ASN A 490 67.07 35.52 -43.92
CA ASN A 490 66.99 34.43 -42.95
C ASN A 490 68.36 33.81 -42.57
N LEU A 491 69.45 34.26 -43.19
CA LEU A 491 70.82 33.82 -42.87
C LEU A 491 71.64 34.85 -42.09
N PHE A 492 71.06 36.00 -41.74
CA PHE A 492 71.72 36.96 -40.84
C PHE A 492 71.59 36.48 -39.38
N GLY A 493 72.60 35.76 -38.90
CA GLY A 493 72.77 35.47 -37.46
C GLY A 493 73.24 34.04 -37.12
N THR A 494 73.19 33.11 -38.06
CA THR A 494 73.64 31.73 -37.84
C THR A 494 75.11 31.58 -38.21
N ILE A 495 75.98 31.83 -37.24
CA ILE A 495 77.41 31.48 -37.34
C ILE A 495 77.50 29.95 -37.28
N ILE A 496 77.90 29.35 -38.40
CA ILE A 496 78.31 27.94 -38.51
C ILE A 496 79.73 27.86 -37.96
N ILE A 497 79.91 27.06 -36.90
CA ILE A 497 81.23 26.55 -36.49
C ILE A 497 81.13 25.02 -36.55
N ASP A 498 81.86 24.45 -37.50
CA ASP A 498 82.06 23.02 -37.69
C ASP A 498 82.90 22.41 -36.56
N GLY A 499 82.36 21.36 -35.93
CA GLY A 499 83.02 20.14 -35.41
C GLY A 499 84.17 20.25 -34.37
N PRO A 500 84.67 19.10 -33.85
CA PRO A 500 84.36 17.71 -34.21
C PRO A 500 84.08 16.74 -33.03
N GLU A 501 83.53 15.57 -33.38
CA GLU A 501 83.77 14.22 -32.82
C GLU A 501 83.44 13.92 -31.34
N ALA A 502 83.24 12.69 -30.90
CA ALA A 502 82.72 11.42 -31.42
C ALA A 502 82.72 10.48 -30.20
N GLY A 503 81.65 9.70 -30.02
CA GLY A 503 81.64 8.42 -29.28
C GLY A 503 81.84 8.42 -27.76
N ILE A 504 80.99 7.68 -27.05
CA ILE A 504 81.29 6.32 -26.55
C ILE A 504 80.16 5.89 -25.59
N ALA A 505 79.64 4.68 -25.87
CA ALA A 505 78.94 3.69 -25.03
C ALA A 505 77.66 4.10 -24.28
#